data_AF-A0AAN4ZGU7-F1
#
_entry.id   AF-A0AAN4ZGU7-F1
#
_cell.length_a   1.000
_cell.length_b   1.000
_cell.length_c   1.000
_cell.angle_alpha   90.00
_cell.angle_beta   90.00
_cell.angle_gamma   90.00
#
_symmetry.space_group_name_H-M   'P 1'
#
loop_
_entity.id
_entity.type
_entity.pdbx_description
1 polymer ?
#
loop_
_entity_poly.entity_id
_entity_poly.type
_entity_poly.pdbx_seq_one_letter_code
_entity_poly.pdbx_strand_id
1 'polypeptide(L)'
;KSEVVVEKIYKAEYSRSTGITVTLLRNKLEAEQLHCYSLCSRGSDSSRNVYRMCDDSATEGIHIEVTDDELVGLELIGIHRGKVFYSTKHSTANHATAYKLRKNVVVIVSCGTTARFYASESSRFVFLCFWDEHVHALDGETMQFKTPLRFENLEVEYVARVSNGEITVFANDDEDNNYVVTARLPDDYCIAISETPPTPLVASQPQSDPSSLSTINSTDP
;
A
#
# COMPACT_ATOMS: atom_id res chain seq x y z
N LYS A 1 -18.45 -15.57 -34.13
CA LYS A 1 -17.58 -14.53 -33.54
C LYS A 1 -17.87 -14.52 -32.06
N SER A 2 -16.91 -14.93 -31.23
CA SER A 2 -17.09 -14.90 -29.78
C SER A 2 -17.06 -13.44 -29.33
N GLU A 3 -18.04 -13.04 -28.53
CA GLU A 3 -18.11 -11.70 -27.94
C GLU A 3 -16.99 -11.55 -26.92
N VAL A 4 -16.13 -10.55 -27.11
CA VAL A 4 -15.06 -10.26 -26.15
C VAL A 4 -15.70 -9.62 -24.93
N VAL A 5 -15.81 -10.37 -23.84
CA VAL A 5 -16.29 -9.85 -22.56
C VAL A 5 -15.22 -8.94 -21.98
N VAL A 6 -15.52 -7.65 -21.92
CA VAL A 6 -14.64 -6.66 -21.28
C VAL A 6 -15.01 -6.56 -19.80
N GLU A 7 -14.09 -6.96 -18.92
CA GLU A 7 -14.27 -6.82 -17.47
C GLU A 7 -14.30 -5.34 -17.06
N LYS A 8 -15.19 -5.00 -16.14
CA LYS A 8 -15.46 -3.63 -15.69
C LYS A 8 -15.15 -3.46 -14.21
N ILE A 9 -14.52 -2.35 -13.85
CA ILE A 9 -14.20 -1.96 -12.49
C ILE A 9 -15.16 -0.86 -12.07
N TYR A 10 -15.82 -1.06 -10.93
CA TYR A 10 -16.78 -0.12 -10.37
C TYR A 10 -16.24 0.46 -9.06
N LYS A 11 -16.63 1.71 -8.77
CA LYS A 11 -16.32 2.39 -7.52
C LYS A 11 -17.61 2.65 -6.76
N ALA A 12 -17.61 2.36 -5.47
CA ALA A 12 -18.66 2.78 -4.56
C ALA A 12 -18.19 4.02 -3.80
N GLU A 13 -19.00 5.07 -3.81
CA GLU A 13 -18.75 6.31 -3.08
C GLU A 13 -19.96 6.67 -2.23
N TYR A 14 -19.72 7.17 -1.03
CA TYR A 14 -20.78 7.70 -0.18
C TYR A 14 -20.89 9.22 -0.35
N SER A 15 -22.10 9.70 -0.62
CA SER A 15 -22.45 11.10 -0.56
C SER A 15 -23.56 11.32 0.48
N ARG A 16 -23.53 12.45 1.19
CA ARG A 16 -24.57 12.79 2.17
C ARG A 16 -25.97 12.93 1.55
N SER A 17 -26.04 13.39 0.30
CA SER A 17 -27.31 13.66 -0.39
C SER A 17 -27.94 12.45 -1.05
N THR A 18 -27.12 11.51 -1.53
CA THR A 18 -27.57 10.39 -2.37
C THR A 18 -27.27 9.01 -1.79
N GLY A 19 -26.61 8.95 -0.63
CA GLY A 19 -26.18 7.69 -0.03
C GLY A 19 -24.99 7.07 -0.80
N ILE A 20 -24.92 5.74 -0.81
CA ILE A 20 -23.89 5.01 -1.55
C ILE A 20 -24.27 4.93 -3.02
N THR A 21 -23.44 5.49 -3.89
CA THR A 21 -23.58 5.41 -5.34
C THR A 21 -22.48 4.53 -5.92
N VAL A 22 -22.84 3.62 -6.84
CA VAL A 22 -21.90 2.78 -7.56
C VAL A 22 -21.78 3.29 -8.99
N THR A 23 -20.57 3.66 -9.40
CA THR A 23 -20.28 4.19 -10.73
C THR A 23 -19.24 3.33 -11.44
N LEU A 24 -19.32 3.25 -12.77
CA LEU A 24 -18.26 2.63 -13.57
C LEU A 24 -17.02 3.51 -13.48
N LEU A 25 -15.93 2.95 -12.96
CA LEU A 25 -14.64 3.66 -12.88
C LEU A 25 -13.89 3.55 -14.20
N ARG A 26 -13.65 2.31 -14.66
CA ARG A 26 -12.95 2.01 -15.92
C ARG A 26 -13.17 0.56 -16.35
N ASN A 27 -12.78 0.26 -17.58
CA ASN A 27 -12.59 -1.13 -17.99
C ASN A 27 -11.24 -1.64 -17.45
N LYS A 28 -11.17 -2.95 -17.22
CA LYS A 28 -9.90 -3.64 -16.96
C LYS A 28 -8.95 -3.44 -18.15
N LEU A 29 -7.70 -3.12 -17.87
CA LEU A 29 -6.68 -2.88 -18.89
C LEU A 29 -6.16 -4.22 -19.46
N GLU A 30 -5.61 -4.18 -20.66
CA GLU A 30 -4.95 -5.33 -21.26
C GLU A 30 -3.73 -5.76 -20.42
N ALA A 31 -3.63 -7.07 -20.17
CA ALA A 31 -2.63 -7.71 -19.30
C ALA A 31 -2.65 -7.25 -17.82
N GLU A 32 -3.71 -6.56 -17.37
CA GLU A 32 -3.91 -6.27 -15.96
C GLU A 32 -4.30 -7.54 -15.20
N GLN A 33 -3.64 -7.78 -14.08
CA GLN A 33 -4.01 -8.81 -13.12
C GLN A 33 -4.73 -8.16 -11.94
N LEU A 34 -5.89 -8.72 -11.58
CA LEU A 34 -6.64 -8.31 -10.40
C LEU A 34 -6.24 -9.21 -9.23
N HIS A 35 -5.94 -8.59 -8.10
CA HIS A 35 -5.53 -9.27 -6.86
C HIS A 35 -6.56 -9.02 -5.77
N CYS A 36 -6.39 -9.73 -4.65
CA CYS A 36 -7.11 -9.45 -3.42
C CYS A 36 -6.91 -8.00 -2.96
N TYR A 37 -7.75 -7.54 -2.03
CA TYR A 37 -7.61 -6.22 -1.38
C TYR A 37 -7.70 -5.01 -2.33
N SER A 38 -8.42 -5.16 -3.45
CA SER A 38 -8.57 -4.11 -4.47
C SER A 38 -7.24 -3.63 -5.04
N LEU A 39 -6.32 -4.58 -5.29
CA LEU A 39 -5.01 -4.31 -5.88
C LEU A 39 -4.96 -4.80 -7.33
N CYS A 40 -4.16 -4.12 -8.13
CA CYS A 40 -3.93 -4.43 -9.52
C CYS A 40 -2.43 -4.46 -9.80
N SER A 41 -2.02 -5.29 -10.75
CA SER A 41 -0.66 -5.22 -11.31
C SER A 41 -0.69 -5.32 -12.82
N ARG A 42 0.29 -4.68 -13.47
CA ARG A 42 0.46 -4.72 -14.92
C ARG A 42 1.93 -4.62 -15.27
N GLY A 43 2.40 -5.45 -16.19
CA GLY A 43 3.82 -5.45 -16.58
C GLY A 43 4.25 -6.71 -17.31
N SER A 44 5.56 -6.90 -17.37
CA SER A 44 6.25 -8.07 -17.90
C SER A 44 6.88 -8.91 -16.77
N ASP A 45 7.48 -10.04 -17.15
CA ASP A 45 8.10 -11.02 -16.25
C ASP A 45 9.24 -10.46 -15.38
N SER A 46 9.78 -9.27 -15.70
CA SER A 46 10.90 -8.65 -15.00
C SER A 46 10.59 -7.28 -14.40
N SER A 47 9.43 -6.71 -14.70
CA SER A 47 9.05 -5.39 -14.23
C SER A 47 7.53 -5.22 -14.24
N ARG A 48 6.97 -4.66 -13.17
CA ARG A 48 5.53 -4.43 -13.09
C ARG A 48 5.20 -3.18 -12.29
N ASN A 49 4.10 -2.54 -12.66
CA ASN A 49 3.47 -1.49 -11.89
C ASN A 49 2.38 -2.11 -11.03
N VAL A 50 2.42 -1.84 -9.73
CA VAL A 50 1.44 -2.28 -8.73
C VAL A 50 0.69 -1.06 -8.19
N TYR A 51 -0.64 -1.10 -8.21
CA TYR A 51 -1.50 0.04 -7.91
C TYR A 51 -2.80 -0.42 -7.27
N ARG A 52 -3.52 0.49 -6.61
CA ARG A 52 -4.87 0.18 -6.11
C ARG A 52 -5.83 0.26 -7.29
N MET A 53 -6.93 -0.47 -7.20
CA MET A 53 -7.95 -0.55 -8.26
C MET A 53 -8.52 0.83 -8.66
N CYS A 54 -8.53 1.78 -7.71
CA CYS A 54 -8.99 3.15 -7.90
C CYS A 54 -7.91 4.12 -8.41
N ASP A 55 -6.64 3.71 -8.45
CA ASP A 55 -5.51 4.56 -8.81
C ASP A 55 -5.27 4.54 -10.34
N ASP A 56 -4.67 5.60 -10.87
CA ASP A 56 -4.13 5.63 -12.23
C ASP A 56 -2.81 4.84 -12.32
N SER A 57 -2.82 3.77 -13.12
CA SER A 57 -1.67 2.87 -13.25
C SER A 57 -0.38 3.53 -13.79
N ALA A 58 -0.48 4.65 -14.49
CA ALA A 58 0.64 5.36 -15.10
C ALA A 58 1.25 6.41 -14.17
N THR A 59 0.43 7.07 -13.34
CA THR A 59 0.90 8.17 -12.47
C THR A 59 1.00 7.79 -10.99
N GLU A 60 0.17 6.86 -10.52
CA GLU A 60 0.06 6.51 -9.10
C GLU A 60 0.58 5.09 -8.80
N GLY A 61 0.85 4.30 -9.84
CA GLY A 61 1.41 2.97 -9.69
C GLY A 61 2.86 2.94 -9.18
N ILE A 62 3.15 1.95 -8.35
CA ILE A 62 4.50 1.68 -7.84
C ILE A 62 5.19 0.73 -8.81
N HIS A 63 6.21 1.24 -9.50
CA HIS A 63 7.08 0.43 -10.36
C HIS A 63 8.00 -0.45 -9.52
N ILE A 64 7.98 -1.76 -9.75
CA ILE A 64 8.85 -2.73 -9.08
C ILE A 64 9.62 -3.58 -10.11
N GLU A 65 10.91 -3.75 -9.85
CA GLU A 65 11.84 -4.60 -10.62
C GLU A 65 12.07 -5.91 -9.87
N VAL A 66 11.12 -6.84 -10.05
CA VAL A 66 11.12 -8.18 -9.46
C VAL A 66 10.72 -9.17 -10.53
N THR A 67 11.40 -10.31 -10.59
CA THR A 67 11.03 -11.35 -11.57
C THR A 67 9.85 -12.18 -11.07
N ASP A 68 9.14 -12.83 -12.00
CA ASP A 68 8.07 -13.78 -11.66
C ASP A 68 8.57 -14.90 -10.75
N ASP A 69 9.81 -15.39 -10.98
CA ASP A 69 10.47 -16.40 -10.14
C ASP A 69 10.65 -15.93 -8.69
N GLU A 70 10.98 -14.65 -8.47
CA GLU A 70 11.10 -14.08 -7.12
C GLU A 70 9.77 -13.92 -6.40
N LEU A 71 8.66 -13.87 -7.15
CA LEU A 71 7.31 -13.75 -6.61
C LEU A 71 6.61 -15.10 -6.44
N VAL A 72 7.26 -16.21 -6.81
CA VAL A 72 6.68 -17.55 -6.64
C VAL A 72 6.34 -17.80 -5.16
N GLY A 73 5.06 -18.11 -4.90
CA GLY A 73 4.57 -18.36 -3.54
C GLY A 73 4.37 -17.10 -2.69
N LEU A 74 4.49 -15.91 -3.30
CA LEU A 74 4.18 -14.64 -2.66
C LEU A 74 2.80 -14.14 -3.07
N GLU A 75 2.01 -13.67 -2.12
CA GLU A 75 0.68 -13.09 -2.33
C GLU A 75 0.76 -11.57 -2.16
N LEU A 76 0.29 -10.79 -3.14
CA LEU A 76 0.21 -9.34 -3.02
C LEU A 76 -0.90 -8.94 -2.04
N ILE A 77 -0.53 -8.32 -0.92
CA ILE A 77 -1.48 -8.02 0.18
C ILE A 77 -1.72 -6.51 0.39
N GLY A 78 -0.84 -5.63 -0.09
CA GLY A 78 -1.02 -4.21 0.21
C GLY A 78 -0.07 -3.23 -0.47
N ILE A 79 -0.48 -1.96 -0.45
CA ILE A 79 0.34 -0.80 -0.82
C ILE A 79 0.29 0.21 0.31
N HIS A 80 1.45 0.67 0.78
CA HIS A 80 1.55 1.72 1.79
C HIS A 80 2.86 2.51 1.66
N ARG A 81 2.77 3.85 1.68
CA ARG A 81 3.92 4.79 1.65
C ARG A 81 4.96 4.44 0.57
N GLY A 82 4.49 4.24 -0.66
CA GLY A 82 5.35 3.94 -1.81
C GLY A 82 6.02 2.56 -1.77
N LYS A 83 5.54 1.64 -0.91
CA LYS A 83 5.99 0.24 -0.86
C LYS A 83 4.85 -0.71 -1.18
N VAL A 84 5.20 -1.80 -1.83
CA VAL A 84 4.37 -2.96 -2.11
C VAL A 84 4.66 -4.04 -1.07
N PHE A 85 3.61 -4.61 -0.50
CA PHE A 85 3.70 -5.65 0.51
C PHE A 85 3.20 -6.96 -0.06
N TYR A 86 4.06 -7.96 -0.01
CA TYR A 86 3.73 -9.35 -0.29
C TYR A 86 3.69 -10.14 1.02
N SER A 87 2.92 -11.22 1.05
CA SER A 87 2.93 -12.20 2.14
C SER A 87 3.31 -13.59 1.64
N THR A 88 3.92 -14.38 2.51
CA THR A 88 4.12 -15.81 2.29
C THR A 88 3.99 -16.56 3.60
N LYS A 89 3.66 -17.86 3.52
CA LYS A 89 3.41 -18.70 4.68
C LYS A 89 4.62 -19.58 4.92
N HIS A 90 5.10 -19.62 6.16
CA HIS A 90 6.12 -20.57 6.58
C HIS A 90 5.63 -21.35 7.79
N SER A 91 5.38 -22.65 7.62
CA SER A 91 4.78 -23.50 8.66
C SER A 91 5.63 -23.65 9.91
N THR A 92 6.96 -23.45 9.80
CA THR A 92 7.88 -23.56 10.94
C THR A 92 8.25 -22.21 11.57
N ALA A 93 7.68 -21.09 11.09
CA ALA A 93 7.92 -19.81 11.71
C ALA A 93 7.17 -19.73 13.04
N ASN A 94 7.86 -19.32 14.11
CA ASN A 94 7.25 -19.10 15.43
C ASN A 94 6.73 -17.68 15.63
N HIS A 95 7.13 -16.75 14.76
CA HIS A 95 6.72 -15.35 14.78
C HIS A 95 6.71 -14.79 13.36
N ALA A 96 5.85 -13.79 13.14
CA ALA A 96 5.86 -13.05 11.89
C ALA A 96 7.19 -12.30 11.72
N THR A 97 7.74 -12.34 10.52
CA THR A 97 8.94 -11.57 10.16
C THR A 97 8.70 -10.78 8.88
N ALA A 98 9.50 -9.75 8.66
CA ALA A 98 9.42 -8.95 7.45
C ALA A 98 10.83 -8.66 6.95
N TYR A 99 11.01 -8.68 5.63
CA TYR A 99 12.27 -8.31 5.00
C TYR A 99 12.02 -7.52 3.72
N LYS A 100 13.02 -6.75 3.32
CA LYS A 100 12.99 -6.01 2.05
C LYS A 100 13.51 -6.92 0.95
N LEU A 101 12.65 -7.28 0.00
CA LEU A 101 13.07 -7.96 -1.24
C LEU A 101 13.72 -6.95 -2.20
N ARG A 102 13.19 -5.72 -2.23
CA ARG A 102 13.72 -4.55 -2.96
C ARG A 102 13.46 -3.27 -2.17
N LYS A 103 13.93 -2.12 -2.67
CA LYS A 103 13.72 -0.80 -2.04
C LYS A 103 12.26 -0.52 -1.69
N ASN A 104 11.34 -0.88 -2.58
CA ASN A 104 9.91 -0.67 -2.48
C ASN A 104 9.09 -1.98 -2.46
N VAL A 105 9.75 -3.12 -2.21
CA VAL A 105 9.07 -4.42 -2.08
C VAL A 105 9.42 -5.03 -0.74
N VAL A 106 8.41 -5.21 0.09
CA VAL A 106 8.49 -5.82 1.42
C VAL A 106 7.77 -7.16 1.39
N VAL A 107 8.39 -8.18 1.98
CA VAL A 107 7.80 -9.50 2.14
C VAL A 107 7.56 -9.75 3.61
N ILE A 108 6.33 -10.13 3.95
CA ILE A 108 5.90 -10.56 5.27
C ILE A 108 5.84 -12.09 5.28
N VAL A 109 6.61 -12.71 6.15
CA VAL A 109 6.55 -14.16 6.38
C VAL A 109 5.68 -14.41 7.59
N SER A 110 4.58 -15.10 7.39
CA SER A 110 3.57 -15.38 8.42
C SER A 110 3.60 -16.83 8.90
N CYS A 111 3.13 -17.03 10.12
CA CYS A 111 2.98 -18.34 10.75
C CYS A 111 1.71 -19.02 10.25
N GLY A 112 1.82 -19.80 9.18
CA GLY A 112 0.77 -20.72 8.72
C GLY A 112 -0.44 -20.13 7.99
N THR A 113 -0.68 -18.81 8.04
CA THR A 113 -1.89 -18.19 7.44
C THR A 113 -1.58 -16.90 6.68
N THR A 114 -2.42 -16.53 5.71
CA THR A 114 -2.23 -15.26 4.97
C THR A 114 -2.57 -14.12 5.92
N ALA A 115 -1.75 -13.08 5.94
CA ALA A 115 -2.02 -11.89 6.74
C ALA A 115 -3.17 -11.09 6.12
N ARG A 116 -4.16 -10.70 6.92
CA ARG A 116 -5.11 -9.65 6.53
C ARG A 116 -4.44 -8.30 6.74
N PHE A 117 -4.29 -7.56 5.64
CA PHE A 117 -3.53 -6.31 5.60
C PHE A 117 -4.42 -5.09 5.85
N TYR A 118 -3.98 -4.23 6.76
CA TYR A 118 -4.53 -2.88 6.92
C TYR A 118 -3.40 -1.85 7.00
N ALA A 119 -3.54 -0.77 6.25
CA ALA A 119 -2.68 0.39 6.37
C ALA A 119 -3.48 1.67 6.19
N SER A 120 -3.08 2.72 6.90
CA SER A 120 -3.63 4.06 6.78
C SER A 120 -2.49 5.03 6.51
N GLU A 121 -2.69 5.99 5.61
CA GLU A 121 -1.69 7.04 5.34
C GLU A 121 -1.40 7.90 6.59
N SER A 122 -2.35 7.98 7.53
CA SER A 122 -2.19 8.66 8.82
C SER A 122 -1.28 7.90 9.81
N SER A 123 -0.82 6.71 9.47
CA SER A 123 0.08 5.89 10.29
C SER A 123 1.33 5.52 9.49
N ARG A 124 2.44 5.31 10.20
CA ARG A 124 3.66 4.67 9.65
C ARG A 124 3.60 3.14 9.71
N PHE A 125 2.64 2.61 10.47
CA PHE A 125 2.52 1.19 10.76
C PHE A 125 1.59 0.52 9.76
N VAL A 126 1.98 -0.68 9.35
CA VAL A 126 1.12 -1.65 8.69
C VAL A 126 0.59 -2.59 9.76
N PHE A 127 -0.72 -2.74 9.84
CA PHE A 127 -1.38 -3.67 10.76
C PHE A 127 -1.72 -4.96 10.04
N LEU A 128 -1.47 -6.08 10.71
CA LEU A 128 -1.62 -7.43 10.18
C LEU A 128 -2.39 -8.26 11.20
N CYS A 129 -3.49 -8.85 10.75
CA CYS A 129 -4.21 -9.87 11.52
C CYS A 129 -3.82 -11.23 10.95
N PHE A 130 -3.31 -12.10 11.82
CA PHE A 130 -3.18 -13.53 11.53
C PHE A 130 -4.24 -14.27 12.34
N TRP A 131 -4.30 -15.59 12.16
CA TRP A 131 -5.19 -16.47 12.94
C TRP A 131 -4.70 -16.72 14.37
N ASP A 132 -3.74 -15.93 14.86
CA ASP A 132 -3.19 -16.06 16.21
C ASP A 132 -3.87 -15.14 17.22
N GLU A 133 -5.08 -14.67 16.95
CA GLU A 133 -5.90 -13.76 17.78
C GLU A 133 -5.28 -12.36 18.04
N HIS A 134 -4.11 -12.07 17.46
CA HIS A 134 -3.37 -10.85 17.72
C HIS A 134 -3.36 -9.91 16.52
N VAL A 135 -3.34 -8.60 16.80
CA VAL A 135 -3.02 -7.59 15.79
C VAL A 135 -1.54 -7.25 15.90
N HIS A 136 -0.81 -7.58 14.84
CA HIS A 136 0.60 -7.26 14.71
C HIS A 136 0.75 -5.92 13.99
N ALA A 137 1.74 -5.12 14.39
CA ALA A 137 2.07 -3.89 13.69
C ALA A 137 3.52 -3.92 13.23
N LEU A 138 3.72 -3.77 11.93
CA LEU A 138 5.02 -3.63 11.30
C LEU A 138 5.31 -2.16 11.06
N ASP A 139 6.44 -1.68 11.57
CA ASP A 139 6.94 -0.35 11.23
C ASP A 139 7.44 -0.32 9.78
N GLY A 140 6.77 0.46 8.92
CA GLY A 140 7.05 0.55 7.49
C GLY A 140 8.42 1.15 7.12
N GLU A 141 9.18 1.69 8.07
CA GLU A 141 10.51 2.25 7.85
C GLU A 141 11.61 1.33 8.41
N THR A 142 11.47 0.91 9.66
CA THR A 142 12.46 0.09 10.37
C THR A 142 12.33 -1.40 10.05
N MET A 143 11.17 -1.83 9.52
CA MET A 143 10.79 -3.23 9.31
C MET A 143 10.78 -4.06 10.59
N GLN A 144 10.60 -3.42 11.74
CA GLN A 144 10.48 -4.10 13.03
C GLN A 144 9.01 -4.23 13.42
N PHE A 145 8.66 -5.40 13.94
CA PHE A 145 7.37 -5.61 14.57
C PHE A 145 7.34 -4.98 15.96
N LYS A 146 6.21 -4.35 16.28
CA LYS A 146 5.86 -3.90 17.63
C LYS A 146 5.31 -5.05 18.46
N THR A 147 5.18 -4.84 19.77
CA THR A 147 4.55 -5.81 20.69
C THR A 147 3.11 -6.06 20.26
N PRO A 148 2.71 -7.29 19.89
CA PRO A 148 1.37 -7.54 19.36
C PRO A 148 0.25 -7.06 20.30
N LEU A 149 -0.80 -6.47 19.73
CA LEU A 149 -1.98 -6.03 20.47
C LEU A 149 -2.86 -7.26 20.74
N ARG A 150 -3.17 -7.47 22.03
CA ARG A 150 -4.03 -8.58 22.48
C ARG A 150 -5.43 -8.07 22.78
N PHE A 151 -6.43 -8.88 22.45
CA PHE A 151 -7.82 -8.61 22.78
C PHE A 151 -8.30 -9.75 23.67
N GLU A 152 -8.71 -9.43 24.91
CA GLU A 152 -9.14 -10.45 25.86
C GLU A 152 -10.49 -11.03 25.43
N ASN A 153 -10.56 -12.35 25.29
CA ASN A 153 -11.75 -13.12 24.92
C ASN A 153 -12.33 -12.74 23.53
N LEU A 154 -11.49 -12.25 22.62
CA LEU A 154 -11.89 -11.87 21.28
C LEU A 154 -10.82 -12.26 20.26
N GLU A 155 -11.21 -12.99 19.23
CA GLU A 155 -10.40 -13.24 18.04
C GLU A 155 -10.60 -12.11 17.04
N VAL A 156 -9.54 -11.36 16.74
CA VAL A 156 -9.63 -10.28 15.75
C VAL A 156 -9.64 -10.84 14.34
N GLU A 157 -10.74 -10.60 13.62
CA GLU A 157 -10.85 -10.98 12.23
C GLU A 157 -10.07 -10.01 11.33
N TYR A 158 -10.31 -8.70 11.44
CA TYR A 158 -9.58 -7.69 10.68
C TYR A 158 -9.60 -6.31 11.34
N VAL A 159 -8.59 -5.49 11.02
CA VAL A 159 -8.58 -4.08 11.37
C VAL A 159 -9.45 -3.31 10.39
N ALA A 160 -10.52 -2.68 10.90
CA ALA A 160 -11.40 -1.85 10.10
C ALA A 160 -10.86 -0.43 9.94
N ARG A 161 -10.25 0.12 11.00
CA ARG A 161 -9.74 1.49 11.00
C ARG A 161 -8.64 1.72 12.03
N VAL A 162 -7.68 2.58 11.68
CA VAL A 162 -6.78 3.23 12.66
C VAL A 162 -6.75 4.72 12.40
N SER A 163 -7.10 5.53 13.41
CA SER A 163 -7.04 6.99 13.32
C SER A 163 -7.00 7.64 14.69
N ASN A 164 -6.28 8.76 14.83
CA ASN A 164 -6.23 9.55 16.06
C ASN A 164 -5.84 8.74 17.32
N GLY A 165 -4.94 7.76 17.16
CA GLY A 165 -4.51 6.90 18.26
C GLY A 165 -5.56 5.87 18.69
N GLU A 166 -6.62 5.66 17.91
CA GLU A 166 -7.61 4.62 18.14
C GLU A 166 -7.58 3.58 17.02
N ILE A 167 -7.79 2.32 17.40
CA ILE A 167 -7.96 1.19 16.49
C ILE A 167 -9.39 0.67 16.62
N THR A 168 -10.04 0.45 15.49
CA THR A 168 -11.33 -0.24 15.38
C THR A 168 -11.11 -1.55 14.65
N VAL A 169 -11.56 -2.65 15.26
CA VAL A 169 -11.45 -4.01 14.74
C VAL A 169 -12.81 -4.66 14.64
N PHE A 170 -12.93 -5.59 13.70
CA PHE A 170 -13.99 -6.59 13.69
C PHE A 170 -13.46 -7.86 14.36
N ALA A 171 -14.16 -8.38 15.35
CA ALA A 171 -13.70 -9.49 16.17
C ALA A 171 -14.86 -10.41 16.58
N ASN A 172 -14.57 -11.67 16.86
CA ASN A 172 -15.53 -12.66 17.32
C ASN A 172 -15.18 -13.13 18.73
N ASP A 173 -16.18 -13.49 19.53
CA ASP A 173 -15.95 -14.25 20.78
C ASP A 173 -15.95 -15.77 20.52
N ASP A 174 -15.72 -16.55 21.57
CA ASP A 174 -15.72 -18.02 21.51
C ASP A 174 -17.08 -18.64 21.12
N GLU A 175 -18.16 -17.84 21.13
CA GLU A 175 -19.51 -18.23 20.73
C GLU A 175 -19.86 -17.77 19.29
N ASP A 176 -18.86 -17.33 18.52
CA ASP A 176 -18.99 -16.78 17.16
C ASP A 176 -19.89 -15.52 17.07
N ASN A 177 -20.10 -14.82 18.19
CA ASN A 177 -20.78 -13.52 18.15
C ASN A 177 -19.84 -12.48 17.55
N ASN A 178 -20.36 -11.67 16.63
CA ASN A 178 -19.57 -10.70 15.89
C ASN A 178 -19.64 -9.31 16.55
N TYR A 179 -18.48 -8.70 16.80
CA TYR A 179 -18.34 -7.39 17.44
C TYR A 179 -17.53 -6.41 16.60
N VAL A 180 -17.87 -5.13 16.74
CA VAL A 180 -17.02 -4.01 16.32
C VAL A 180 -16.49 -3.36 17.58
N VAL A 181 -15.19 -3.48 17.81
CA VAL A 181 -14.53 -2.99 19.04
C VAL A 181 -13.60 -1.85 18.69
N THR A 182 -13.61 -0.80 19.51
CA THR A 182 -12.67 0.31 19.39
C THR A 182 -11.91 0.49 20.69
N ALA A 183 -10.60 0.65 20.60
CA ALA A 183 -9.71 0.86 21.74
C ALA A 183 -8.64 1.90 21.42
N ARG A 184 -8.10 2.53 22.46
CA ARG A 184 -6.91 3.39 22.33
C ARG A 184 -5.68 2.52 22.11
N LEU A 185 -4.85 2.93 21.16
CA LEU A 185 -3.55 2.35 20.91
C LEU A 185 -2.54 2.78 21.98
N PRO A 186 -1.56 1.93 22.33
CA PRO A 186 -0.44 2.34 23.16
C PRO A 186 0.33 3.53 22.56
N ASP A 187 0.96 4.35 23.40
CA ASP A 187 1.61 5.60 22.96
C ASP A 187 2.68 5.38 21.88
N ASP A 188 3.37 4.24 21.89
CA ASP A 188 4.42 3.93 20.92
C ASP A 188 3.90 3.52 19.52
N TYR A 189 2.57 3.42 19.37
CA TYR A 189 1.84 3.30 18.10
C TYR A 189 1.34 4.65 17.59
N CYS A 190 1.31 5.67 18.45
CA CYS A 190 0.75 6.99 18.18
C CYS A 190 1.80 7.99 17.68
N ILE A 191 2.94 7.51 17.15
CA ILE A 191 4.05 8.36 16.70
C ILE A 191 3.54 9.33 15.63
N ALA A 192 3.49 10.62 15.99
CA ALA A 192 3.14 11.68 15.07
C ALA A 192 4.08 11.62 13.87
N ILE A 193 3.51 11.64 12.66
CA ILE A 193 4.30 11.88 11.47
C ILE A 193 4.88 13.27 11.68
N SER A 194 6.21 13.38 11.88
CA SER A 194 6.80 14.71 11.85
C SER A 194 6.59 15.21 10.43
N GLU A 195 5.73 16.21 10.26
CA GLU A 195 5.62 16.93 9.00
C GLU A 195 6.98 17.56 8.76
N THR A 196 7.84 16.88 8.02
CA THR A 196 9.00 17.54 7.43
C THR A 196 8.39 18.59 6.49
N PRO A 197 8.61 19.90 6.72
CA PRO A 197 8.05 20.91 5.85
C PRO A 197 8.51 20.61 4.42
N PRO A 198 7.65 20.78 3.40
CA PRO A 198 8.07 20.60 2.02
C PRO A 198 9.30 21.49 1.80
N THR A 199 10.41 20.88 1.39
CA THR A 199 11.61 21.62 0.99
C THR A 199 11.15 22.70 0.03
N PRO A 200 11.36 24.00 0.32
CA PRO A 200 10.95 25.05 -0.58
C PRO A 200 11.56 24.76 -1.94
N LEU A 201 10.70 24.63 -2.96
CA LEU A 201 11.10 24.57 -4.36
C LEU A 201 12.02 25.77 -4.59
N VAL A 202 13.33 25.51 -4.67
CA VAL A 202 14.30 26.49 -5.14
C VAL A 202 13.88 26.75 -6.58
N ALA A 203 13.19 27.87 -6.80
CA ALA A 203 12.89 28.34 -8.13
C ALA A 203 14.23 28.48 -8.86
N SER A 204 14.47 27.60 -9.83
CA SER A 204 15.59 27.70 -10.74
C SER A 204 15.51 29.08 -11.39
N GLN A 205 16.42 29.98 -11.03
CA GLN A 205 16.56 31.24 -11.76
C GLN A 205 16.86 30.89 -13.22
N PRO A 206 16.25 31.59 -14.20
CA PRO A 206 16.59 31.38 -15.59
C PRO A 206 18.08 31.73 -15.79
N GLN A 207 18.87 30.74 -16.22
CA GLN A 207 20.21 30.98 -16.73
C GLN A 207 20.09 31.93 -17.93
N SER A 208 20.59 33.15 -17.78
CA SER A 208 20.79 34.06 -18.90
C SER A 208 21.98 33.55 -19.74
N ASP A 209 21.69 33.13 -20.97
CA ASP A 209 22.68 32.82 -22.01
C ASP A 209 23.57 34.04 -22.31
N PRO A 210 24.91 33.94 -22.21
CA PRO A 210 25.82 34.93 -22.74
C PRO A 210 26.36 34.43 -24.09
N SER A 211 25.61 34.62 -25.19
CA SER A 211 26.14 34.38 -26.54
C SER A 211 25.36 35.16 -27.61
N SER A 212 25.78 36.38 -27.91
CA SER A 212 25.75 36.96 -29.26
C SER A 212 26.32 38.38 -29.28
N LEU A 213 27.64 38.49 -29.41
CA LEU A 213 28.28 39.68 -29.96
C LEU A 213 29.28 39.21 -31.02
N SER A 214 28.77 39.03 -32.24
CA SER A 214 29.56 39.04 -33.45
C SER A 214 29.31 40.38 -34.15
N THR A 215 30.35 41.18 -34.31
CA THR A 215 30.37 42.23 -35.33
C THR A 215 31.69 42.11 -36.08
N ILE A 216 31.53 41.91 -37.38
CA ILE A 216 32.55 41.64 -38.38
C ILE A 216 32.66 42.88 -39.28
N ASN A 217 33.88 43.15 -39.73
CA ASN A 217 34.33 44.00 -40.86
C ASN A 217 34.50 45.50 -40.63
N SER A 218 35.69 46.04 -40.94
CA SER A 218 36.08 46.30 -42.34
C SER A 218 37.56 46.72 -42.43
N THR A 219 38.22 46.18 -43.45
CA THR A 219 39.53 46.53 -44.03
C THR A 219 39.62 47.99 -44.51
N ASP A 220 40.77 48.62 -44.22
CA ASP A 220 41.73 49.37 -45.08
C ASP A 220 41.26 50.02 -46.40
N PRO A 221 41.83 51.20 -46.74
CA PRO A 221 43.21 51.31 -47.25
C PRO A 221 44.17 52.25 -46.51
#